data_AF-A0A8T7BPM5-F1
#
_entry.id   AF-A0A8T7BPM5-F1
#
_cell.length_a   1.000
_cell.length_b   1.000
_cell.length_c   1.000
_cell.angle_alpha   90.00
_cell.angle_beta   90.00
_cell.angle_gamma   90.00
#
_symmetry.space_group_name_H-M   'P 1'
#
loop_
_entity.id
_entity.type
_entity.pdbx_description
1 polymer ?
#
loop_
_entity_poly.entity_id
_entity_poly.type
_entity_poly.pdbx_seq_one_letter_code
_entity_poly.pdbx_strand_id
1 'polypeptide(L)'
;MSLENKPITKPTKQQRGELKTSRIPIKVVPQEGPMTRKPAWIKAKAPVHPRVIELKRMLRDKKLNTVCEEASCPNLGECFSHGTATFMIMGDLCTRRCPFCDVAHGRPK
;
A
#
# COMPACT_ATOMS: atom_id res chain seq x y z
N MET A 1 -25.10 -25.22 5.15
CA MET A 1 -23.83 -24.88 5.83
C MET A 1 -23.39 -23.52 5.32
N SER A 2 -23.80 -22.48 6.04
CA SER A 2 -23.55 -21.08 5.68
C SER A 2 -22.07 -20.77 5.84
N LEU A 3 -21.40 -20.46 4.73
CA LEU A 3 -20.04 -19.93 4.75
C LEU A 3 -20.12 -18.47 5.19
N GLU A 4 -20.04 -18.23 6.50
CA GLU A 4 -19.89 -16.89 7.03
C GLU A 4 -18.53 -16.32 6.57
N ASN A 5 -18.59 -15.36 5.65
CA ASN A 5 -17.46 -14.55 5.22
C ASN A 5 -17.01 -13.66 6.39
N LYS A 6 -16.17 -14.23 7.25
CA LYS A 6 -15.48 -13.48 8.30
C LYS A 6 -14.65 -12.38 7.62
N PRO A 7 -14.84 -11.09 7.95
CA PRO A 7 -14.05 -10.02 7.36
C PRO A 7 -12.57 -10.30 7.64
N ILE A 8 -11.72 -10.11 6.62
CA ILE A 8 -10.27 -10.23 6.77
C ILE A 8 -9.81 -9.10 7.69
N THR A 9 -9.80 -9.34 8.99
CA THR A 9 -9.24 -8.43 9.97
C THR A 9 -7.72 -8.48 9.81
N LYS A 10 -7.14 -7.40 9.27
CA LYS A 10 -5.69 -7.27 9.08
C LYS A 10 -4.95 -7.63 10.37
N PRO A 11 -3.91 -8.49 10.33
CA PRO A 11 -3.19 -8.86 11.54
C PRO A 11 -2.49 -7.64 12.15
N THR A 12 -2.48 -7.64 13.49
CA THR A 12 -1.77 -6.76 14.42
C THR A 12 -0.58 -5.98 13.82
N LYS A 13 -0.78 -4.65 13.70
CA LYS A 13 0.19 -3.57 13.43
C LYS A 13 1.18 -3.85 12.27
N GLN A 14 0.69 -3.72 11.04
CA GLN A 14 1.51 -3.62 9.82
C GLN A 14 2.67 -2.62 10.03
N GLN A 15 3.93 -3.08 9.93
CA GLN A 15 5.10 -2.21 10.11
C GLN A 15 5.37 -1.42 8.83
N ARG A 16 5.00 -0.13 8.80
CA ARG A 16 5.25 0.82 7.69
C ARG A 16 6.13 1.98 8.14
N GLY A 17 6.68 2.74 7.19
CA GLY A 17 7.48 3.95 7.45
C GLY A 17 8.60 3.71 8.48
N GLU A 18 8.65 4.55 9.51
CA GLU A 18 9.65 4.47 10.58
C GLU A 18 9.67 3.12 11.32
N LEU A 19 8.49 2.53 11.57
CA LEU A 19 8.38 1.22 12.22
C LEU A 19 9.04 0.13 11.37
N LYS A 20 8.99 0.26 10.04
CA LYS A 20 9.65 -0.65 9.10
C LYS A 20 11.17 -0.48 9.12
N THR A 21 11.65 0.77 9.12
CA THR A 21 13.07 1.09 8.92
C THR A 21 13.91 1.13 10.20
N SER A 22 13.29 1.19 11.38
CA SER A 22 13.96 1.24 12.69
C SER A 22 15.12 0.25 12.90
N ARG A 23 15.01 -0.96 12.33
CA ARG A 23 15.98 -2.07 12.50
C ARG A 23 16.99 -2.22 11.36
N ILE A 24 17.00 -1.32 10.38
CA ILE A 24 17.97 -1.38 9.27
C ILE A 24 19.37 -1.00 9.80
N PRO A 25 20.44 -1.74 9.43
CA PRO A 25 21.81 -1.42 9.87
C PRO A 25 22.27 -0.03 9.44
N ILE A 26 21.97 0.35 8.20
CA ILE A 26 22.24 1.69 7.66
C ILE A 26 21.11 2.62 8.07
N LYS A 27 21.44 3.65 8.84
CA LYS A 27 20.46 4.63 9.33
C LYS A 27 20.04 5.58 8.21
N VAL A 28 18.74 5.72 8.04
CA VAL A 28 18.15 6.77 7.19
C VAL A 28 18.17 8.05 8.01
N VAL A 29 19.14 8.92 7.73
CA VAL A 29 19.26 10.20 8.41
C VAL A 29 18.22 11.16 7.81
N PRO A 30 17.32 11.74 8.63
CA PRO A 30 16.42 12.79 8.15
C PRO A 30 17.24 13.96 7.61
N GLN A 31 16.79 14.57 6.51
CA GLN A 31 17.38 15.83 6.07
C GLN A 31 17.13 16.90 7.13
N GLU A 32 18.16 17.67 7.49
CA GLU A 32 18.02 18.78 8.43
C GLU A 32 17.22 19.92 7.79
N GLY A 33 16.33 20.53 8.57
CA GLY A 33 15.47 21.63 8.14
C GLY A 33 14.01 21.24 7.89
N PRO A 34 13.16 22.21 7.53
CA PRO A 34 11.75 21.96 7.27
C PRO A 34 11.60 21.06 6.04
N MET A 35 10.63 20.14 6.09
CA MET A 35 10.28 19.32 4.93
C MET A 35 9.98 20.21 3.73
N THR A 36 10.82 20.15 2.70
CA THR A 36 10.59 20.86 1.45
C THR A 36 9.29 20.37 0.83
N ARG A 37 8.38 21.31 0.57
CA ARG A 37 7.12 21.00 -0.11
C ARG A 37 7.44 20.36 -1.47
N LYS A 38 6.70 19.30 -1.82
CA LYS A 38 6.78 18.72 -3.16
C LYS A 38 6.55 19.82 -4.24
N PRO A 39 7.28 19.81 -5.36
CA PRO A 39 7.08 20.75 -6.45
C PRO A 39 5.62 20.78 -6.92
N ALA A 40 5.18 21.94 -7.42
CA ALA A 40 3.78 22.16 -7.79
C ALA A 40 3.23 21.18 -8.85
N TRP A 41 4.10 20.61 -9.68
CA TRP A 41 3.78 19.63 -10.72
C TRP A 41 3.62 18.18 -10.19
N ILE A 42 4.11 17.85 -8.99
CA ILE A 42 3.91 16.53 -8.36
C ILE A 42 2.65 16.57 -7.49
N LYS A 43 1.48 16.42 -8.12
CA LYS A 43 0.18 16.34 -7.43
C LYS A 43 -0.61 15.13 -7.91
N ALA A 44 -1.09 14.33 -6.97
CA ALA A 44 -2.00 13.23 -7.27
C ALA A 44 -3.45 13.74 -7.34
N LYS A 45 -4.23 13.21 -8.28
CA LYS A 45 -5.68 13.44 -8.34
C LYS A 45 -6.39 12.56 -7.32
N ALA A 46 -7.49 13.06 -6.75
CA ALA A 46 -8.28 12.27 -5.80
C ALA A 46 -8.89 11.03 -6.50
N PRO A 47 -8.81 9.83 -5.90
CA PRO A 47 -9.28 8.58 -6.51
C PRO A 47 -10.80 8.41 -6.36
N VAL A 48 -11.58 9.36 -6.90
CA VAL A 48 -13.04 9.45 -6.72
C VAL A 48 -13.87 8.82 -7.85
N HIS A 49 -13.22 8.30 -8.89
CA HIS A 49 -13.91 7.73 -10.05
C HIS A 49 -14.68 6.44 -9.66
N PRO A 50 -15.93 6.22 -10.10
CA PRO A 50 -16.75 5.06 -9.70
C PRO A 50 -16.05 3.71 -9.92
N ARG A 51 -15.36 3.56 -11.05
CA ARG A 51 -14.59 2.35 -11.38
C ARG A 51 -13.47 2.04 -10.37
N VAL A 52 -12.91 3.04 -9.69
CA VAL A 52 -11.93 2.83 -8.61
C VAL A 52 -12.60 2.12 -7.43
N ILE A 53 -13.81 2.54 -7.06
CA ILE A 53 -14.59 1.93 -5.97
C ILE A 53 -14.98 0.50 -6.33
N GLU A 54 -15.42 0.27 -7.56
CA GLU A 54 -15.74 -1.05 -8.09
C GLU A 54 -14.53 -1.99 -8.03
N LEU A 55 -13.38 -1.57 -8.56
CA LEU A 55 -12.16 -2.39 -8.55
C LEU A 55 -11.69 -2.69 -7.13
N LYS A 56 -11.72 -1.70 -6.24
CA LYS A 56 -11.40 -1.92 -4.81
C LYS A 56 -12.32 -2.95 -4.17
N ARG A 57 -13.63 -2.88 -4.42
CA ARG A 57 -14.59 -3.86 -3.93
C ARG A 57 -14.28 -5.26 -4.46
N MET A 58 -14.09 -5.38 -5.77
CA MET A 58 -13.75 -6.65 -6.40
C MET A 58 -12.46 -7.27 -5.83
N LEU A 59 -11.41 -6.46 -5.63
CA LEU A 59 -10.14 -6.91 -5.04
C LEU A 59 -10.33 -7.44 -3.62
N ARG A 60 -11.14 -6.76 -2.78
CA ARG A 60 -11.46 -7.20 -1.42
C ARG A 60 -12.28 -8.49 -1.41
N ASP A 61 -13.30 -8.57 -2.27
CA ASP A 61 -14.16 -9.75 -2.40
C ASP A 61 -13.36 -10.98 -2.84
N LYS A 62 -12.38 -10.79 -3.73
CA LYS A 62 -11.47 -11.84 -4.22
C LYS A 62 -10.25 -12.08 -3.33
N LYS A 63 -10.10 -11.33 -2.23
CA LYS A 63 -8.96 -11.43 -1.29
C LYS A 63 -7.60 -11.24 -1.99
N LEU A 64 -7.55 -10.36 -2.99
CA LEU A 64 -6.35 -10.06 -3.77
C LEU A 64 -5.66 -8.80 -3.25
N ASN A 65 -4.33 -8.81 -3.33
CA ASN A 65 -3.49 -7.67 -2.98
C ASN A 65 -2.92 -7.01 -4.23
N THR A 66 -2.72 -5.70 -4.17
CA THR A 66 -2.12 -4.93 -5.27
C THR A 66 -1.04 -4.01 -4.72
N VAL A 67 0.03 -3.82 -5.49
CA VAL A 67 1.06 -2.83 -5.12
C VAL A 67 0.49 -1.40 -5.19
N CYS A 68 -0.56 -1.19 -5.99
CA CYS A 68 -1.28 0.07 -6.10
C CYS A 68 -1.79 0.53 -4.72
N GLU A 69 -2.43 -0.38 -3.97
CA GLU A 69 -2.91 -0.10 -2.61
C GLU A 69 -1.80 -0.25 -1.56
N GLU A 70 -1.03 -1.33 -1.59
CA GLU A 70 -0.11 -1.64 -0.50
C GLU A 70 1.10 -0.70 -0.45
N ALA A 71 1.49 -0.08 -1.57
CA ALA A 71 2.60 0.88 -1.62
C ALA A 71 2.14 2.35 -1.66
N SER A 72 0.86 2.64 -1.39
CA SER A 72 0.32 4.01 -1.40
C SER A 72 0.58 4.76 -2.71
N CYS A 73 0.38 4.08 -3.85
CA CYS A 73 0.72 4.62 -5.17
C CYS A 73 -0.13 5.86 -5.50
N PRO A 74 0.48 7.00 -5.89
CA PRO A 74 -0.25 8.22 -6.22
C PRO A 74 -1.10 8.08 -7.50
N ASN A 75 -0.82 7.10 -8.35
CA ASN A 75 -1.50 6.89 -9.63
C ASN A 75 -2.68 5.91 -9.53
N LEU A 76 -3.01 5.42 -8.33
CA LEU A 76 -4.07 4.42 -8.13
C LEU A 76 -5.40 4.84 -8.78
N GLY A 77 -5.79 6.11 -8.62
CA GLY A 77 -7.04 6.62 -9.17
C GLY A 77 -7.09 6.54 -10.69
N GLU A 78 -5.99 6.91 -11.35
CA GLU A 78 -5.85 6.86 -12.80
C GLU A 78 -5.82 5.41 -13.30
N CYS A 79 -4.92 4.58 -12.78
CA CYS A 79 -4.76 3.19 -13.20
C CYS A 79 -6.08 2.40 -13.05
N PHE A 80 -6.74 2.51 -11.90
CA PHE A 80 -7.99 1.76 -11.66
C PHE A 80 -9.15 2.31 -12.51
N SER A 81 -9.18 3.60 -12.82
CA SER A 81 -10.18 4.16 -13.74
C SER A 81 -10.05 3.59 -15.16
N HIS A 82 -8.84 3.20 -15.56
CA HIS A 82 -8.58 2.49 -16.82
C HIS A 82 -8.67 0.96 -16.69
N GLY A 83 -9.12 0.43 -15.54
CA GLY A 83 -9.21 -1.02 -15.32
C GLY A 83 -7.87 -1.73 -15.22
N THR A 84 -6.79 -0.99 -14.91
CA THR A 84 -5.43 -1.53 -14.77
C THR A 84 -5.04 -1.66 -13.31
N ALA A 85 -4.52 -2.82 -12.92
CA ALA A 85 -3.97 -3.08 -11.59
C ALA A 85 -2.72 -3.95 -11.67
N THR A 86 -1.79 -3.75 -10.73
CA THR A 86 -0.59 -4.60 -10.59
C THR A 86 -0.72 -5.43 -9.32
N PHE A 87 -0.87 -6.74 -9.51
CA PHE A 87 -1.14 -7.68 -8.43
C PHE A 87 0.11 -8.05 -7.63
N MET A 88 -0.08 -8.33 -6.35
CA MET A 88 0.90 -8.94 -5.47
C MET A 88 0.44 -10.36 -5.13
N ILE A 89 1.23 -11.35 -5.56
CA ILE A 89 0.82 -12.77 -5.49
C ILE A 89 1.10 -13.44 -4.13
N MET A 90 2.06 -12.92 -3.34
CA MET A 90 2.49 -13.53 -2.06
C MET A 90 1.94 -12.80 -0.82
N GLY A 91 0.80 -12.12 -0.96
CA GLY A 91 0.18 -11.38 0.14
C GLY A 91 0.58 -9.90 0.20
N ASP A 92 0.27 -9.26 1.34
CA ASP A 92 0.46 -7.84 1.62
C ASP A 92 1.71 -7.53 2.47
N LEU A 93 2.40 -8.57 2.95
CA LEU A 93 3.59 -8.44 3.80
C LEU A 93 4.88 -8.74 3.04
N CYS A 94 5.88 -7.88 3.23
CA CYS A 94 7.24 -8.10 2.74
C CYS A 94 8.17 -8.47 3.90
N THR A 95 8.96 -9.53 3.73
CA THR A 95 9.99 -9.92 4.72
C THR A 95 11.24 -9.01 4.66
N ARG A 96 11.38 -8.19 3.61
CA ARG A 96 12.44 -7.18 3.48
C ARG A 96 12.00 -5.85 4.08
N ARG A 97 12.97 -4.94 4.25
CA ARG A 97 12.78 -3.60 4.86
C ARG A 97 13.38 -2.49 3.98
N CYS A 98 13.06 -2.46 2.69
CA CYS A 98 13.59 -1.40 1.80
C CYS A 98 13.14 -0.01 2.30
N PRO A 99 14.06 0.96 2.53
CA PRO A 99 13.73 2.27 3.11
C PRO A 99 12.70 3.10 2.35
N PHE A 100 12.66 2.95 1.03
CA PHE A 100 11.77 3.71 0.14
C PHE A 100 10.39 3.07 -0.06
N CYS A 101 10.21 1.82 0.39
CA CYS A 101 9.04 1.02 0.05
C CYS A 101 7.99 1.10 1.15
N ASP A 102 6.74 1.43 0.80
CA ASP A 102 5.66 1.56 1.78
C ASP A 102 4.90 0.25 2.09
N VAL A 103 5.18 -0.84 1.34
CA VAL A 103 4.61 -2.16 1.65
C VAL A 103 5.00 -2.58 3.07
N ALA A 104 4.00 -3.05 3.83
CA ALA A 104 4.19 -3.41 5.23
C ALA A 104 5.24 -4.51 5.40
N HIS A 105 6.11 -4.37 6.40
CA HIS A 105 7.01 -5.44 6.80
C HIS A 105 6.31 -6.40 7.76
N GLY A 106 6.53 -7.70 7.55
CA GLY A 106 6.07 -8.74 8.46
C GLY A 106 6.49 -10.13 8.01
N ARG A 107 6.17 -11.13 8.85
CA ARG A 107 6.30 -12.54 8.52
C ARG A 107 4.93 -13.06 8.06
N PRO A 108 4.79 -13.60 6.83
CA PRO A 108 3.57 -14.27 6.39
C PRO A 108 3.20 -15.43 7.32
N LYS A 109 1.90 -15.73 7.44
CA LYS A 109 1.37 -16.85 8.24
C LYS A 109 0.94 -18.00 7.33
#